data_AF-A0A1W6Q481-F1
#
_entry.id   AF-A0A1W6Q481-F1
#
_cell.length_a   1.000
_cell.length_b   1.000
_cell.length_c   1.000
_cell.angle_alpha   90.00
_cell.angle_beta   90.00
_cell.angle_gamma   90.00
#
_symmetry.space_group_name_H-M   'P 1'
#
loop_
_entity.id
_entity.type
_entity.pdbx_description
1 polymer ?
#
loop_
_entity_poly.entity_id
_entity_poly.type
_entity_poly.pdbx_seq_one_letter_code
_entity_poly.pdbx_strand_id
1 'polypeptide(L)'
;MRRFAEDGYQNAAIGDIARDVGLSLPGLLHHFPTKVDLLLAILAKRDLDSADFIGHYRSDVSGLLKGMVEIFRRNAEMIEVVRAFAILNAESLMKDHPAKAWFLARTAEMQKDIAATFERAIADGSIDKRIDSKVIAAELIAVMDGLQMLWLRDPDRFDMVGGLEAYVDRLLASLAPEG
;
A
#
# COMPACT_ATOMS: atom_id res chain seq x y z
N MET A 1 -4.26 -1.52 15.46
CA MET A 1 -4.66 -2.39 14.34
C MET A 1 -5.70 -3.42 14.74
N ARG A 2 -5.50 -4.23 15.79
CA ARG A 2 -6.40 -5.33 16.17
C ARG A 2 -7.90 -4.97 16.17
N ARG A 3 -8.32 -3.92 16.87
CA ARG A 3 -9.73 -3.47 16.88
C ARG A 3 -10.30 -3.09 15.52
N PHE A 4 -9.54 -2.37 14.69
CA PHE A 4 -9.96 -2.09 13.32
C PHE A 4 -10.04 -3.35 12.47
N ALA A 5 -9.20 -4.35 12.78
CA ALA A 5 -9.18 -5.63 12.10
C ALA A 5 -10.25 -6.63 12.60
N GLU A 6 -10.77 -6.48 13.81
CA GLU A 6 -11.80 -7.36 14.38
C GLU A 6 -13.20 -6.77 14.19
N ASP A 7 -13.36 -5.48 14.50
CA ASP A 7 -14.66 -4.81 14.55
C ASP A 7 -14.97 -4.03 13.25
N GLY A 8 -13.96 -3.85 12.38
CA GLY A 8 -14.03 -2.99 11.19
C GLY A 8 -13.90 -1.50 11.53
N TYR A 9 -13.45 -0.70 10.55
CA TYR A 9 -13.24 0.74 10.78
C TYR A 9 -14.51 1.44 11.27
N GLN A 10 -15.68 1.19 10.67
CA GLN A 10 -16.89 1.92 11.06
C GLN A 10 -17.32 1.60 12.50
N ASN A 11 -17.25 0.34 12.94
CA ASN A 11 -17.77 -0.06 14.25
C ASN A 11 -16.77 0.11 15.40
N ALA A 12 -15.46 0.12 15.14
CA ALA A 12 -14.46 0.22 16.20
C ALA A 12 -14.55 1.57 16.96
N ALA A 13 -15.02 1.60 18.20
CA ALA A 13 -15.10 2.86 18.94
C ALA A 13 -13.70 3.32 19.37
N ILE A 14 -13.37 4.60 19.12
CA ILE A 14 -12.06 5.15 19.51
C ILE A 14 -11.83 5.09 21.04
N GLY A 15 -12.90 5.13 21.84
CA GLY A 15 -12.84 4.91 23.28
C GLY A 15 -12.46 3.48 23.67
N ASP A 16 -12.88 2.48 22.91
CA ASP A 16 -12.46 1.09 23.13
C ASP A 16 -10.99 0.90 22.82
N ILE A 17 -10.52 1.54 21.75
CA ILE A 17 -9.09 1.55 21.38
C ILE A 17 -8.27 2.22 22.48
N ALA A 18 -8.72 3.34 23.04
CA ALA A 18 -8.03 4.00 24.16
C ALA A 18 -7.89 3.06 25.36
N ARG A 19 -8.96 2.36 25.73
CA ARG A 19 -8.93 1.37 26.84
C ARG A 19 -7.97 0.23 26.57
N ASP A 20 -7.99 -0.34 25.37
CA ASP A 20 -7.11 -1.45 25.00
C ASP A 20 -5.61 -1.10 25.12
N VAL A 21 -5.25 0.16 24.86
CA VAL A 21 -3.85 0.63 24.95
C VAL A 21 -3.52 1.31 26.29
N GLY A 22 -4.43 1.23 27.27
CA GLY A 22 -4.23 1.80 28.62
C GLY A 22 -4.22 3.33 28.67
N LEU A 23 -4.80 4.00 27.69
CA LEU A 23 -4.95 5.45 27.66
C LEU A 23 -6.38 5.87 28.04
N SER A 24 -6.51 7.08 28.59
CA SER A 24 -7.82 7.73 28.67
C SER A 24 -8.23 8.23 27.28
N LEU A 25 -9.54 8.34 27.02
CA LEU A 25 -10.03 8.89 25.75
C LEU A 25 -9.49 10.31 25.49
N PRO A 26 -9.48 11.25 26.45
CA PRO A 26 -8.83 12.56 26.23
C PRO A 26 -7.33 12.45 25.94
N GLY A 27 -6.63 11.51 26.59
CA GLY A 27 -5.21 11.26 26.34
C GLY A 27 -4.93 10.76 24.92
N LEU A 28 -5.76 9.85 24.40
CA LEU A 28 -5.67 9.40 23.02
C LEU A 28 -6.00 10.52 22.02
N LEU A 29 -7.06 11.30 22.28
CA LEU A 29 -7.49 12.40 21.42
C LEU A 29 -6.50 13.56 21.35
N HIS A 30 -5.64 13.72 22.37
CA HIS A 30 -4.54 14.68 22.34
C HIS A 30 -3.53 14.36 21.23
N HIS A 31 -3.28 13.07 20.97
CA HIS A 31 -2.38 12.61 19.91
C HIS A 31 -3.09 12.45 18.56
N PHE A 32 -4.33 11.96 18.59
CA PHE A 32 -5.11 11.67 17.39
C PHE A 32 -6.49 12.31 17.52
N PRO A 33 -6.67 13.56 17.04
CA PRO A 33 -7.89 14.33 17.25
C PRO A 33 -9.15 13.63 16.75
N THR A 34 -9.03 12.81 15.72
CA THR A 34 -10.12 11.99 15.18
C THR A 34 -9.74 10.53 14.98
N LYS A 35 -10.76 9.69 14.80
CA LYS A 35 -10.59 8.28 14.42
C LYS A 35 -9.93 8.11 13.04
N VAL A 36 -10.12 9.09 12.15
CA VAL A 36 -9.41 9.17 10.87
C VAL A 36 -7.92 9.40 11.11
N ASP A 37 -7.54 10.36 11.97
CA ASP A 37 -6.14 10.66 12.28
C ASP A 37 -5.42 9.45 12.89
N LEU A 38 -6.10 8.73 13.79
CA LEU A 38 -5.58 7.49 14.37
C LEU A 38 -5.36 6.41 13.30
N LEU A 39 -6.33 6.22 12.40
CA LEU A 39 -6.20 5.24 11.32
C LEU A 39 -5.07 5.64 10.36
N LEU A 40 -4.96 6.91 9.98
CA LEU A 40 -3.86 7.41 9.13
C LEU A 40 -2.49 7.20 9.76
N ALA A 41 -2.35 7.43 11.07
CA ALA A 41 -1.10 7.18 11.78
C ALA A 41 -0.73 5.69 11.80
N ILE A 42 -1.72 4.81 11.99
CA ILE A 42 -1.54 3.36 11.92
C ILE A 42 -1.12 2.92 10.50
N LEU A 43 -1.78 3.46 9.47
CA LEU A 43 -1.46 3.17 8.07
C LEU A 43 -0.05 3.67 7.72
N ALA A 44 0.32 4.87 8.17
CA ALA A 44 1.67 5.41 7.99
C ALA A 44 2.74 4.53 8.67
N LYS A 45 2.47 4.03 9.88
CA LYS A 45 3.38 3.09 10.55
C LYS A 45 3.53 1.79 9.76
N ARG A 46 2.43 1.24 9.24
CA ARG A 46 2.45 0.03 8.39
C ARG A 46 3.24 0.27 7.11
N ASP A 47 3.07 1.43 6.48
CA ASP A 47 3.80 1.79 5.26
C ASP A 47 5.30 1.94 5.54
N LEU A 48 5.70 2.52 6.69
CA LEU A 48 7.11 2.56 7.13
C LEU A 48 7.67 1.15 7.36
N ASP A 49 6.94 0.29 8.07
CA ASP A 49 7.36 -1.10 8.31
C ASP A 49 7.48 -1.90 7.02
N SER A 50 6.61 -1.59 6.05
CA SER A 50 6.69 -2.14 4.70
C SER A 50 7.90 -1.58 3.97
N ALA A 51 8.17 -0.28 4.02
CA ALA A 51 9.32 0.34 3.38
C ALA A 51 10.66 -0.20 3.91
N ASP A 52 10.81 -0.37 5.22
CA ASP A 52 11.98 -1.00 5.84
C ASP A 52 12.16 -2.46 5.37
N PHE A 53 11.04 -3.17 5.22
CA PHE A 53 11.04 -4.53 4.71
C PHE A 53 11.44 -4.60 3.22
N ILE A 54 10.88 -3.75 2.34
CA ILE A 54 11.30 -3.66 0.93
C ILE A 54 12.71 -3.10 0.82
N GLY A 55 13.20 -2.31 1.77
CA GLY A 55 14.55 -1.72 1.74
C GLY A 55 15.63 -2.76 1.44
N HIS A 56 15.45 -4.00 1.92
CA HIS A 56 16.31 -5.15 1.64
C HIS A 56 16.22 -5.67 0.19
N TYR A 57 15.10 -5.41 -0.49
CA TYR A 57 14.78 -5.81 -1.85
C TYR A 57 14.95 -4.68 -2.88
N ARG A 58 15.19 -3.42 -2.50
CA ARG A 58 15.30 -2.29 -3.46
C ARG A 58 16.65 -2.18 -4.18
N SER A 59 17.45 -3.24 -4.19
CA SER A 59 18.75 -3.24 -4.88
C SER A 59 18.61 -3.05 -6.39
N ASP A 60 17.54 -3.57 -6.98
CA ASP A 60 17.23 -3.50 -8.40
C ASP A 60 15.70 -3.60 -8.64
N VAL A 61 15.27 -3.53 -9.91
CA VAL A 61 13.86 -3.62 -10.29
C VAL A 61 13.25 -4.99 -9.96
N SER A 62 14.00 -6.09 -10.11
CA SER A 62 13.49 -7.43 -9.81
C SER A 62 13.22 -7.59 -8.31
N GLY A 63 14.17 -7.14 -7.49
CA GLY A 63 14.00 -7.10 -6.05
C GLY A 63 12.81 -6.24 -5.64
N LEU A 64 12.69 -5.01 -6.16
CA LEU A 64 11.54 -4.13 -5.86
C LEU A 64 10.21 -4.84 -6.12
N LEU A 65 10.04 -5.43 -7.31
CA LEU A 65 8.79 -6.08 -7.71
C LEU A 65 8.50 -7.32 -6.86
N LYS A 66 9.50 -8.16 -6.56
CA LYS A 66 9.35 -9.30 -5.65
C LYS A 66 9.00 -8.85 -4.23
N GLY A 67 9.62 -7.77 -3.74
CA GLY A 67 9.30 -7.18 -2.44
C GLY A 67 7.84 -6.71 -2.33
N MET A 68 7.26 -6.20 -3.43
CA MET A 68 5.83 -5.85 -3.46
C MET A 68 4.93 -7.08 -3.33
N VAL A 69 5.29 -8.21 -3.96
CA VAL A 69 4.59 -9.49 -3.78
C VAL A 69 4.63 -9.94 -2.33
N GLU A 70 5.79 -9.86 -1.67
CA GLU A 70 5.90 -10.22 -0.25
C GLU A 70 5.02 -9.35 0.65
N ILE A 71 4.88 -8.06 0.34
CA ILE A 71 3.93 -7.18 1.03
C ILE A 71 2.49 -7.64 0.80
N PHE A 72 2.16 -8.01 -0.43
CA PHE A 72 0.83 -8.54 -0.75
C PHE A 72 0.52 -9.81 0.05
N ARG A 73 1.49 -10.72 0.23
CA ARG A 73 1.32 -11.91 1.08
C ARG A 73 1.03 -11.54 2.53
N ARG A 74 1.80 -10.62 3.11
CA ARG A 74 1.54 -10.11 4.47
C ARG A 74 0.18 -9.45 4.60
N ASN A 75 -0.22 -8.67 3.58
CA ASN A 75 -1.51 -7.99 3.57
C ASN A 75 -2.69 -8.98 3.49
N ALA A 76 -2.51 -10.12 2.82
CA ALA A 76 -3.54 -11.17 2.74
C ALA A 76 -3.91 -11.74 4.12
N GLU A 77 -2.98 -11.71 5.08
CA GLU A 77 -3.21 -12.12 6.48
C GLU A 77 -3.98 -11.07 7.30
N MET A 78 -4.21 -9.88 6.76
CA MET A 78 -4.79 -8.73 7.46
C MET A 78 -5.98 -8.11 6.71
N ILE A 79 -6.92 -8.95 6.26
CA ILE A 79 -8.06 -8.54 5.41
C ILE A 79 -8.80 -7.29 5.88
N GLU A 80 -9.11 -7.20 7.17
CA GLU A 80 -9.87 -6.08 7.70
C GLU A 80 -9.07 -4.76 7.75
N VAL A 81 -7.73 -4.84 7.85
CA VAL A 81 -6.86 -3.66 7.69
C VAL A 81 -6.84 -3.20 6.23
N VAL A 82 -6.74 -4.14 5.29
CA VAL A 82 -6.78 -3.85 3.86
C VAL A 82 -8.15 -3.27 3.48
N ARG A 83 -9.24 -3.80 4.03
CA ARG A 83 -10.60 -3.28 3.85
C ARG A 83 -10.72 -1.85 4.37
N ALA A 84 -10.25 -1.58 5.59
CA ALA A 84 -10.27 -0.23 6.16
C ALA A 84 -9.47 0.76 5.31
N PHE A 85 -8.29 0.36 4.82
CA PHE A 85 -7.48 1.16 3.90
C PHE A 85 -8.24 1.45 2.59
N ALA A 86 -8.82 0.44 1.95
CA ALA A 86 -9.54 0.58 0.69
C ALA A 86 -10.76 1.51 0.79
N ILE A 87 -11.53 1.39 1.88
CA ILE A 87 -12.66 2.29 2.15
C ILE A 87 -12.17 3.72 2.33
N LEU A 88 -11.17 3.95 3.18
CA LEU A 88 -10.66 5.29 3.44
C LEU A 88 -10.01 5.91 2.19
N ASN A 89 -9.34 5.10 1.37
CA ASN A 89 -8.78 5.53 0.09
C ASN A 89 -9.90 6.05 -0.82
N ALA A 90 -10.99 5.29 -0.96
CA ALA A 90 -12.15 5.69 -1.77
C ALA A 90 -12.85 6.93 -1.19
N GLU A 91 -13.10 7.00 0.12
CA GLU A 91 -13.70 8.16 0.78
C GLU A 91 -12.84 9.42 0.63
N SER A 92 -11.51 9.28 0.60
CA SER A 92 -10.57 10.39 0.42
C SER A 92 -10.71 11.12 -0.92
N LEU A 93 -11.35 10.50 -1.91
CA LEU A 93 -11.65 11.11 -3.21
C LEU A 93 -12.79 12.14 -3.14
N MET A 94 -13.58 12.12 -2.08
CA MET A 94 -14.65 13.10 -1.86
C MET A 94 -14.09 14.51 -1.64
N LYS A 95 -14.89 15.52 -2.00
CA LYS A 95 -14.54 16.92 -1.77
C LYS A 95 -14.33 17.17 -0.27
N ASP A 96 -13.26 17.87 0.07
CA ASP A 96 -12.91 18.30 1.43
C ASP A 96 -12.70 17.16 2.46
N HIS A 97 -12.41 15.93 2.02
CA HIS A 97 -12.12 14.82 2.93
C HIS A 97 -10.76 15.02 3.65
N PRO A 98 -10.70 14.87 4.99
CA PRO A 98 -9.47 15.14 5.77
C PRO A 98 -8.28 14.25 5.38
N ALA A 99 -8.54 13.00 4.98
CA ALA A 99 -7.50 12.07 4.53
C ALA A 99 -6.92 12.38 3.14
N LYS A 100 -7.53 13.28 2.36
CA LYS A 100 -7.14 13.54 0.96
C LYS A 100 -5.67 13.94 0.82
N ALA A 101 -5.20 14.83 1.69
CA ALA A 101 -3.81 15.30 1.66
C ALA A 101 -2.81 14.17 1.93
N TRP A 102 -3.15 13.26 2.86
CA TRP A 102 -2.31 12.12 3.20
C TRP A 102 -2.22 11.12 2.03
N PHE A 103 -3.36 10.74 1.43
CA PHE A 103 -3.36 9.81 0.28
C PHE A 103 -2.65 10.41 -0.94
N LEU A 104 -2.82 11.71 -1.20
CA LEU A 104 -2.10 12.40 -2.27
C LEU A 104 -0.58 12.34 -2.05
N ALA A 105 -0.11 12.69 -0.86
CA ALA A 105 1.32 12.66 -0.53
C ALA A 105 1.89 11.24 -0.63
N ARG A 106 1.17 10.25 -0.08
CA ARG A 106 1.56 8.84 -0.14
C ARG A 106 1.71 8.34 -1.57
N THR A 107 0.71 8.57 -2.42
CA THR A 107 0.74 8.11 -3.82
C THR A 107 1.85 8.80 -4.60
N ALA A 108 2.07 10.09 -4.38
CA ALA A 108 3.17 10.83 -5.00
C ALA A 108 4.55 10.27 -4.60
N GLU A 109 4.78 9.98 -3.32
CA GLU A 109 6.06 9.41 -2.87
C GLU A 109 6.24 7.98 -3.40
N MET A 110 5.18 7.17 -3.41
CA MET A 110 5.25 5.81 -3.95
C MET A 110 5.56 5.80 -5.45
N GLN A 111 4.92 6.69 -6.24
CA GLN A 111 5.23 6.83 -7.67
C GLN A 111 6.69 7.25 -7.89
N LYS A 112 7.16 8.24 -7.13
CA LYS A 112 8.53 8.75 -7.21
C LYS A 112 9.56 7.66 -6.89
N ASP A 113 9.35 6.90 -5.82
CA ASP A 113 10.25 5.82 -5.38
C ASP A 113 10.36 4.69 -6.41
N ILE A 114 9.22 4.28 -6.96
CA ILE A 114 9.17 3.24 -8.00
C ILE A 114 9.87 3.76 -9.25
N ALA A 115 9.48 4.94 -9.75
CA ALA A 115 10.07 5.53 -10.95
C ALA A 115 11.59 5.69 -10.81
N ALA A 116 12.09 6.16 -9.67
CA ALA A 116 13.52 6.30 -9.42
C ALA A 116 14.27 4.96 -9.51
N THR A 117 13.64 3.85 -9.16
CA THR A 117 14.25 2.51 -9.26
C THR A 117 14.35 2.06 -10.71
N PHE A 118 13.30 2.30 -11.52
CA PHE A 118 13.33 2.05 -12.96
C PHE A 118 14.31 2.97 -13.69
N GLU A 119 14.43 4.24 -13.30
CA GLU A 119 15.38 5.19 -13.88
C GLU A 119 16.83 4.75 -13.68
N ARG A 120 17.18 4.23 -12.49
CA ARG A 120 18.52 3.66 -12.24
C ARG A 120 18.80 2.46 -13.15
N ALA A 121 17.83 1.57 -13.30
CA ALA A 121 17.94 0.39 -14.16
C ALA A 121 18.03 0.75 -15.67
N ILE A 122 17.38 1.83 -16.09
CA ILE A 122 17.55 2.37 -17.45
C ILE A 122 18.96 2.94 -17.62
N ALA A 123 19.44 3.69 -16.64
CA ALA A 123 20.75 4.35 -16.70
C ALA A 123 21.92 3.37 -16.70
N ASP A 124 21.80 2.24 -16.00
CA ASP A 124 22.83 1.18 -15.98
C ASP A 124 22.67 0.15 -17.11
N GLY A 125 21.61 0.25 -17.91
CA GLY A 125 21.35 -0.63 -19.06
C GLY A 125 20.78 -2.00 -18.72
N SER A 126 20.34 -2.22 -17.47
CA SER A 126 19.70 -3.49 -17.06
C SER A 126 18.29 -3.66 -17.62
N ILE A 127 17.61 -2.59 -18.02
CA ILE A 127 16.29 -2.63 -18.69
C ILE A 127 16.25 -1.71 -19.93
N ASP A 128 15.26 -1.92 -20.80
CA ASP A 128 15.07 -1.14 -22.02
C ASP A 128 14.89 0.38 -21.76
N LYS A 129 15.71 1.20 -22.43
CA LYS A 129 15.67 2.67 -22.35
C LYS A 129 14.37 3.31 -22.85
N ARG A 130 13.52 2.59 -23.60
CA ARG A 130 12.23 3.09 -24.09
C ARG A 130 11.14 3.08 -23.03
N ILE A 131 11.39 2.44 -21.89
CA ILE A 131 10.45 2.37 -20.77
C ILE A 131 10.26 3.76 -20.16
N ASP A 132 9.01 4.19 -20.01
CA ASP A 132 8.66 5.36 -19.23
C ASP A 132 8.46 4.96 -17.75
N SER A 133 9.42 5.35 -16.91
CA SER A 133 9.46 5.04 -15.48
C SER A 133 8.22 5.52 -14.72
N LYS A 134 7.66 6.67 -15.10
CA LYS A 134 6.49 7.26 -14.43
C LYS A 134 5.21 6.54 -14.83
N VAL A 135 5.10 6.14 -16.09
CA VAL A 135 3.95 5.36 -16.58
C VAL A 135 3.91 4.00 -15.91
N ILE A 136 5.04 3.27 -15.88
CA ILE A 136 5.11 1.97 -15.19
C ILE A 136 4.83 2.12 -13.68
N ALA A 137 5.34 3.17 -13.04
CA ALA A 137 5.06 3.40 -11.62
C ALA A 137 3.56 3.59 -11.37
N ALA A 138 2.87 4.37 -12.21
CA ALA A 138 1.42 4.55 -12.09
C ALA A 138 0.65 3.24 -12.39
N GLU A 139 1.09 2.47 -13.40
CA GLU A 139 0.50 1.18 -13.75
C GLU A 139 0.59 0.17 -12.61
N LEU A 140 1.78 0.01 -12.01
CA LEU A 140 2.01 -0.87 -10.86
C LEU A 140 1.05 -0.58 -9.71
N ILE A 141 0.90 0.69 -9.36
CA ILE A 141 -0.01 1.13 -8.29
C ILE A 141 -1.45 0.81 -8.64
N ALA A 142 -1.87 1.08 -9.88
CA ALA A 142 -3.23 0.81 -10.34
C ALA A 142 -3.56 -0.69 -10.33
N VAL A 143 -2.62 -1.54 -10.75
CA VAL A 143 -2.77 -3.01 -10.69
C VAL A 143 -2.89 -3.48 -9.25
N MET A 144 -2.02 -3.00 -8.35
CA MET A 144 -2.05 -3.35 -6.93
C MET A 144 -3.40 -2.98 -6.29
N ASP A 145 -3.85 -1.73 -6.46
CA ASP A 145 -5.13 -1.26 -5.92
C ASP A 145 -6.31 -2.06 -6.51
N GLY A 146 -6.28 -2.35 -7.81
CA GLY A 146 -7.31 -3.13 -8.49
C GLY A 146 -7.40 -4.58 -7.99
N LEU A 147 -6.25 -5.25 -7.81
CA LEU A 147 -6.19 -6.61 -7.30
C LEU A 147 -6.72 -6.69 -5.86
N GLN A 148 -6.37 -5.73 -5.01
CA GLN A 148 -6.93 -5.65 -3.65
C GLN A 148 -8.45 -5.49 -3.66
N MET A 149 -8.99 -4.65 -4.56
CA MET A 149 -10.43 -4.45 -4.69
C MET A 149 -11.18 -5.68 -5.22
N LEU A 150 -10.56 -6.49 -6.09
CA LEU A 150 -11.14 -7.76 -6.54
C LEU A 150 -11.14 -8.80 -5.42
N TRP A 151 -10.03 -8.92 -4.70
CA TRP A 151 -9.93 -9.81 -3.55
C TRP A 151 -10.92 -9.47 -2.44
N LEU A 152 -11.04 -8.20 -2.07
CA LEU A 152 -11.97 -7.77 -1.01
C LEU A 152 -13.45 -8.07 -1.32
N ARG A 153 -13.80 -8.30 -2.60
CA ARG A 153 -15.16 -8.67 -3.02
C ARG A 153 -15.45 -10.16 -2.87
N ASP A 154 -14.46 -11.02 -3.08
CA ASP A 154 -14.61 -12.48 -3.02
C ASP A 154 -13.28 -13.12 -2.55
N PRO A 155 -12.91 -12.93 -1.26
CA PRO A 155 -11.59 -13.29 -0.77
C PRO A 155 -11.35 -14.80 -0.71
N ASP A 156 -12.42 -15.60 -0.73
CA ASP A 156 -12.34 -17.06 -0.73
C ASP A 156 -12.02 -17.63 -2.13
N ARG A 157 -12.27 -16.85 -3.20
CA ARG A 157 -12.13 -17.33 -4.58
C ARG A 157 -11.09 -16.57 -5.40
N PHE A 158 -10.78 -15.33 -5.04
CA PHE A 158 -9.82 -14.52 -5.78
C PHE A 158 -8.47 -14.48 -5.06
N ASP A 159 -7.40 -14.94 -5.71
CA ASP A 159 -6.05 -14.84 -5.16
C ASP A 159 -5.36 -13.55 -5.65
N MET A 160 -5.32 -12.51 -4.80
CA MET A 160 -4.59 -11.28 -5.15
C MET A 160 -3.08 -11.46 -5.20
N VAL A 161 -2.51 -12.40 -4.45
CA VAL A 161 -1.05 -12.61 -4.42
C VAL A 161 -0.64 -13.23 -5.74
N GLY A 162 -1.27 -14.34 -6.14
CA GLY A 162 -1.02 -14.98 -7.42
C GLY A 162 -1.32 -14.05 -8.61
N GLY A 163 -2.33 -13.18 -8.48
CA GLY A 163 -2.62 -12.14 -9.46
C GLY A 163 -1.47 -11.14 -9.64
N LEU A 164 -0.86 -10.68 -8.54
CA LEU A 164 0.28 -9.77 -8.58
C LEU A 164 1.56 -10.49 -9.06
N GLU A 165 1.80 -11.72 -8.62
CA GLU A 165 2.92 -12.56 -9.08
C GLU A 165 2.89 -12.72 -10.60
N ALA A 166 1.74 -13.13 -11.15
CA ALA A 166 1.59 -13.30 -12.59
C ALA A 166 1.80 -11.98 -13.37
N TYR A 167 1.38 -10.85 -12.79
CA TYR A 167 1.66 -9.54 -13.38
C TYR A 167 3.15 -9.19 -13.34
N VAL A 168 3.80 -9.38 -12.19
CA VAL A 168 5.24 -9.13 -12.00
C VAL A 168 6.08 -9.99 -12.96
N ASP A 169 5.75 -11.27 -13.13
CA ASP A 169 6.47 -12.15 -14.05
C ASP A 169 6.38 -11.66 -15.50
N ARG A 170 5.18 -11.26 -15.95
CA ARG A 170 5.00 -10.68 -17.29
C ARG A 170 5.74 -9.35 -17.44
N LEU A 171 5.69 -8.51 -16.41
CA LEU A 171 6.40 -7.24 -16.42
C LEU A 171 7.90 -7.48 -16.55
N LEU A 172 8.50 -8.30 -15.68
CA LEU A 172 9.92 -8.65 -15.74
C LEU A 172 10.34 -9.19 -17.11
N ALA A 173 9.54 -10.06 -17.72
CA ALA A 173 9.81 -10.58 -19.06
C ALA A 173 9.82 -9.48 -20.14
N SER A 174 8.98 -8.44 -19.98
CA SER A 174 8.91 -7.30 -20.91
C SER A 174 10.00 -6.26 -20.71
N LEU A 175 10.70 -6.24 -19.57
CA LEU A 175 11.72 -5.24 -19.26
C LEU A 175 13.10 -5.56 -19.86
N ALA A 176 13.30 -6.77 -20.38
CA ALA A 176 14.57 -7.21 -20.93
C ALA A 176 15.05 -6.25 -22.05
N PRO A 177 16.34 -5.87 -22.07
CA PRO A 177 16.89 -5.08 -23.17
C PRO A 177 16.65 -5.78 -24.51
N GLU A 178 16.26 -5.04 -25.55
CA GLU A 178 16.32 -5.60 -26.91
C GLU A 178 17.77 -5.99 -27.21
N GLY A 179 17.97 -7.27 -27.57
CA GLY A 179 19.26 -7.82 -27.98
C GLY A 179 19.76 -7.28 -29.32
#